data_AF-A0A0F9JBU7-F1
#
_entry.id   AF-A0A0F9JBU7-F1
#
_cell.length_a   1.000
_cell.length_b   1.000
_cell.length_c   1.000
_cell.angle_alpha   90.00
_cell.angle_beta   90.00
_cell.angle_gamma   90.00
#
_symmetry.space_group_name_H-M   'P 1'
#
loop_
_entity.id
_entity.type
_entity.pdbx_description
1 polymer ?
#
loop_
_entity_poly.entity_id
_entity_poly.type
_entity_poly.pdbx_seq_one_letter_code
_entity_poly.pdbx_strand_id
1 'polypeptide(L)'
;MPYDPVKEHEENQLLRELHRKQYDPQVYQFEKIIGRRTKTGELKLRRLKPLHRQMIAMHIGCFSNRDIAFQMNVDEITVSRVLRDPLSQEIINTYAEGIDAELEALLPLGVDVLRKSLLSDSAKIALQGADKLFRALGKFNHTGDEEKRETAEDVIQRALGIAQGSVDIVKEITRRDRPQALEIDFERVSDGSTTDNSDKALKRLP
;
A
#
# COMPACT_ATOMS: atom_id res chain seq x y z
N MET A 1 -38.06 26.00 36.59
CA MET A 1 -38.43 24.63 36.20
C MET A 1 -37.47 23.67 36.88
N PRO A 2 -37.93 22.57 37.49
CA PRO A 2 -37.02 21.56 38.03
C PRO A 2 -36.23 20.91 36.89
N TYR A 3 -34.91 20.83 37.07
CA TYR A 3 -33.98 20.21 36.13
C TYR A 3 -34.24 18.69 36.11
N ASP A 4 -34.61 18.17 34.94
CA ASP A 4 -34.95 16.77 34.75
C ASP A 4 -33.92 16.14 33.80
N PRO A 5 -32.90 15.44 34.34
CA PRO A 5 -31.73 14.98 33.57
C PRO A 5 -32.10 13.91 32.51
N VAL A 6 -33.24 13.26 32.64
CA VAL A 6 -33.72 12.25 31.69
C VAL A 6 -34.21 12.92 30.40
N LYS A 7 -34.94 14.04 30.51
CA LYS A 7 -35.44 14.79 29.35
C LYS A 7 -34.32 15.46 28.55
N GLU A 8 -33.29 15.96 29.23
CA GLU A 8 -32.12 16.55 28.56
C GLU A 8 -31.31 15.49 27.78
N HIS A 9 -31.24 14.25 28.28
CA HIS A 9 -30.61 13.16 27.54
C HIS A 9 -31.39 12.75 26.30
N GLU A 10 -32.72 12.71 26.37
CA GLU A 10 -33.59 12.43 25.23
C GLU A 10 -33.50 13.55 24.18
N GLU A 11 -33.54 14.82 24.61
CA GLU A 11 -33.39 15.98 23.72
C GLU A 11 -32.00 16.02 23.06
N ASN A 12 -30.93 15.70 23.79
CA ASN A 12 -29.57 15.60 23.24
C ASN A 12 -29.41 14.41 22.29
N GLN A 13 -30.11 13.31 22.51
CA GLN A 13 -30.13 12.17 21.58
C GLN A 13 -30.90 12.53 20.30
N LEU A 14 -32.06 13.18 20.42
CA LEU A 14 -32.85 13.68 19.29
C LEU A 14 -32.08 14.74 18.49
N LEU A 15 -31.36 15.65 19.14
CA LEU A 15 -30.48 16.61 18.47
C LEU A 15 -29.32 15.92 17.76
N ARG A 16 -28.72 14.88 18.35
CA ARG A 16 -27.69 14.06 17.70
C ARG A 16 -28.23 13.29 16.50
N GLU A 17 -29.48 12.82 16.56
CA GLU A 17 -30.15 12.13 15.46
C GLU A 17 -30.60 13.10 14.35
N LEU A 18 -31.10 14.29 14.69
CA LEU A 18 -31.43 15.37 13.75
C LEU A 18 -30.20 15.92 13.03
N HIS A 19 -29.04 15.97 13.71
CA HIS A 19 -27.77 16.40 13.12
C HIS A 19 -27.01 15.29 12.38
N ARG A 20 -27.49 14.04 12.37
CA ARG A 20 -27.03 13.04 11.40
C ARG A 20 -27.55 13.45 10.02
N LYS A 21 -26.78 14.28 9.31
CA LYS A 21 -26.78 14.24 7.84
C LYS A 21 -26.65 12.76 7.48
N GLN A 22 -27.70 12.19 6.88
CA GLN A 22 -27.73 10.77 6.53
C GLN A 22 -26.42 10.41 5.83
N TYR A 23 -25.65 9.54 6.48
CA TYR A 23 -24.43 9.02 5.90
C TYR A 23 -24.85 8.10 4.75
N ASP A 24 -24.69 8.58 3.52
CA ASP A 24 -24.87 7.76 2.33
C ASP A 24 -23.51 7.20 1.89
N PRO A 25 -23.29 5.87 2.03
CA PRO A 25 -22.05 5.22 1.61
C PRO A 25 -21.72 5.44 0.13
N GLN A 26 -22.75 5.56 -0.73
CA GLN A 26 -22.55 5.74 -2.17
C GLN A 26 -22.01 7.13 -2.48
N VAL A 27 -22.56 8.17 -1.83
CA VAL A 27 -22.06 9.55 -1.92
C VAL A 27 -20.63 9.64 -1.40
N TYR A 28 -20.31 8.95 -0.31
CA TYR A 28 -18.95 8.92 0.25
C TYR A 28 -17.92 8.36 -0.75
N GLN A 29 -18.22 7.21 -1.38
CA GLN A 29 -17.33 6.63 -2.39
C GLN A 29 -17.18 7.54 -3.61
N PHE A 30 -18.28 8.14 -4.07
CA PHE A 30 -18.28 9.09 -5.18
C PHE A 30 -17.44 10.34 -4.88
N GLU A 31 -17.56 10.92 -3.69
CA GLU A 31 -16.73 12.07 -3.25
C GLU A 31 -15.25 11.72 -3.13
N LYS A 32 -14.93 10.48 -2.78
CA LYS A 32 -13.55 9.97 -2.74
C LYS A 32 -12.97 9.82 -4.14
N ILE A 33 -13.75 9.30 -5.10
CA ILE A 33 -13.33 9.14 -6.50
C ILE A 33 -13.13 10.50 -7.18
N ILE A 34 -14.05 11.44 -6.96
CA ILE A 34 -13.94 12.82 -7.49
C ILE A 34 -12.79 13.61 -6.82
N GLY A 35 -12.24 13.10 -5.71
CA GLY A 35 -11.14 13.74 -5.01
C GLY A 35 -11.57 14.96 -4.18
N ARG A 36 -12.86 15.08 -3.83
CA ARG A 36 -13.32 16.03 -2.80
C ARG A 36 -12.85 15.66 -1.41
N ARG A 37 -12.58 14.36 -1.20
CA ARG A 37 -12.00 13.81 0.02
C ARG A 37 -10.53 13.44 -0.15
N THR A 38 -9.79 13.44 0.95
CA THR A 38 -8.41 12.93 1.03
C THR A 38 -8.40 11.40 0.91
N LYS A 39 -7.21 10.79 0.77
CA LYS A 39 -7.06 9.33 0.72
C LYS A 39 -7.64 8.63 1.96
N THR A 40 -7.57 9.32 3.11
CA THR A 40 -8.14 8.90 4.41
C THR A 40 -9.65 9.10 4.51
N GLY A 41 -10.29 9.76 3.53
CA GLY A 41 -11.73 9.95 3.46
C GLY A 41 -12.26 11.22 4.14
N GLU A 42 -11.36 12.08 4.60
CA GLU A 42 -11.71 13.37 5.21
C GLU A 42 -11.98 14.41 4.14
N LEU A 43 -12.82 15.42 4.42
CA LEU A 43 -13.02 16.50 3.45
C LEU A 43 -11.76 17.35 3.36
N LYS A 44 -11.35 17.65 2.13
CA LYS A 44 -10.25 18.60 1.88
C LYS A 44 -10.65 19.99 2.36
N LEU A 45 -9.67 20.76 2.81
CA LEU A 45 -9.86 22.16 3.11
C LEU A 45 -10.23 22.91 1.84
N ARG A 46 -11.30 23.72 1.89
CA ARG A 46 -11.67 24.61 0.78
C ARG A 46 -10.81 25.87 0.73
N ARG A 47 -10.33 26.31 1.90
CA ARG A 47 -9.50 27.51 2.08
C ARG A 47 -8.67 27.41 3.36
N LEU A 48 -7.49 28.01 3.33
CA LEU A 48 -6.63 28.16 4.50
C LEU A 48 -7.10 29.35 5.35
N LYS A 49 -7.60 29.05 6.54
CA LYS A 49 -7.91 30.06 7.57
C LYS A 49 -6.62 30.54 8.24
N PRO A 50 -6.61 31.72 8.90
CA PRO A 50 -5.45 32.22 9.63
C PRO A 50 -4.89 31.20 10.63
N LEU A 51 -5.76 30.50 11.35
CA LEU A 51 -5.40 29.45 12.30
C LEU A 51 -4.60 28.32 11.63
N HIS A 52 -4.99 27.89 10.43
CA HIS A 52 -4.26 26.86 9.68
C HIS A 52 -2.89 27.35 9.23
N ARG A 53 -2.79 28.62 8.79
CA ARG A 53 -1.50 29.22 8.40
C ARG A 53 -0.55 29.29 9.58
N GLN A 54 -1.06 29.58 10.78
CA GLN A 54 -0.25 29.60 12.00
C GLN A 54 0.23 28.20 12.39
N MET A 55 -0.61 27.16 12.24
CA MET A 55 -0.19 25.76 12.41
C MET A 55 0.92 25.37 11.43
N ILE A 56 0.77 25.73 10.15
CA ILE A 56 1.79 25.47 9.12
C ILE A 56 3.09 26.20 9.45
N ALA A 57 3.02 27.48 9.85
CA ALA A 57 4.20 28.27 10.19
C ALA A 57 4.98 27.66 11.37
N MET A 58 4.28 27.18 12.41
CA MET A 58 4.95 26.49 13.51
C MET A 58 5.52 25.13 13.09
N HIS A 59 4.84 24.41 12.19
CA HIS A 59 5.37 23.15 11.67
C HIS A 59 6.67 23.37 10.87
N ILE A 60 6.71 24.41 10.04
CA ILE A 60 7.92 24.83 9.32
C ILE A 60 9.03 25.25 10.30
N GLY A 61 8.67 25.85 11.44
CA GLY A 61 9.58 26.15 12.54
C GLY A 61 10.04 24.94 13.37
N CYS A 62 9.82 23.71 12.88
CA CYS A 62 10.21 22.46 13.53
C CYS A 62 9.53 22.16 14.88
N PHE A 63 8.39 22.78 15.17
CA PHE A 63 7.62 22.43 16.37
C PHE A 63 6.92 21.07 16.19
N SER A 64 6.87 20.27 17.27
CA SER A 64 6.16 18.99 17.23
C SER A 64 4.64 19.21 17.16
N ASN A 65 3.90 18.23 16.62
CA ASN A 65 2.44 18.32 16.54
C ASN A 65 1.79 18.50 17.91
N ARG A 66 2.39 17.90 18.95
CA ARG A 66 1.97 18.06 20.35
C ARG A 66 2.16 19.49 20.85
N ASP A 67 3.30 20.10 20.54
CA ASP A 67 3.59 21.48 20.97
C ASP A 67 2.70 22.48 20.23
N ILE A 68 2.46 22.26 18.94
CA ILE A 68 1.53 23.05 18.12
C ILE A 68 0.11 22.97 18.69
N ALA A 69 -0.34 21.75 19.02
CA ALA A 69 -1.64 21.49 19.62
C ALA A 69 -1.80 22.22 20.96
N PHE A 70 -0.77 22.14 21.82
CA PHE A 70 -0.73 22.82 23.10
C PHE A 70 -0.77 24.35 22.96
N GLN A 71 0.08 24.91 22.09
CA GLN A 71 0.19 26.36 21.87
C GLN A 71 -1.09 26.97 21.29
N MET A 72 -1.79 26.22 20.42
CA MET A 72 -2.99 26.70 19.74
C MET A 72 -4.29 26.34 20.47
N ASN A 73 -4.20 25.55 21.55
CA ASN A 73 -5.34 24.98 22.27
C ASN A 73 -6.29 24.22 21.33
N VAL A 74 -5.73 23.30 20.53
CA VAL A 74 -6.47 22.46 19.58
C VAL A 74 -5.99 21.01 19.72
N ASP A 75 -6.87 20.03 19.49
CA ASP A 75 -6.49 18.62 19.45
C ASP A 75 -5.37 18.33 18.43
N GLU A 76 -4.43 17.47 18.82
CA GLU A 76 -3.33 17.02 17.97
C GLU A 76 -3.81 16.36 16.67
N ILE A 77 -4.93 15.64 16.72
CA ILE A 77 -5.56 15.04 15.53
C ILE A 77 -5.91 16.13 14.51
N THR A 78 -6.42 17.27 14.97
CA THR A 78 -6.80 18.38 14.10
C THR A 78 -5.58 19.02 13.47
N VAL A 79 -4.49 19.19 14.22
CA VAL A 79 -3.20 19.68 13.68
C VAL A 79 -2.71 18.74 12.58
N SER A 80 -2.66 17.44 12.86
CA SER A 80 -2.23 16.41 11.90
C SER A 80 -3.08 16.42 10.63
N ARG A 81 -4.40 16.56 10.76
CA ARG A 81 -5.34 16.69 9.63
C ARG A 81 -5.05 17.92 8.78
N VAL A 82 -4.86 19.08 9.42
CA VAL A 82 -4.58 20.34 8.72
C VAL A 82 -3.25 20.24 7.99
N LEU A 83 -2.19 19.72 8.62
CA LEU A 83 -0.88 19.61 8.00
C LEU A 83 -0.85 18.63 6.83
N ARG A 84 -1.62 17.53 6.89
CA ARG A 84 -1.73 16.54 5.80
C ARG A 84 -2.64 16.97 4.65
N ASP A 85 -3.39 18.06 4.79
CA ASP A 85 -4.27 18.54 3.74
C ASP A 85 -3.46 18.96 2.49
N PRO A 86 -3.93 18.67 1.27
CA PRO A 86 -3.21 19.02 0.05
C PRO A 86 -2.83 20.50 -0.06
N LEU A 87 -3.69 21.43 0.36
CA LEU A 87 -3.39 22.87 0.31
C LEU A 87 -2.28 23.26 1.30
N SER A 88 -2.24 22.61 2.46
CA SER A 88 -1.17 22.83 3.43
C SER A 88 0.15 22.25 2.93
N GLN A 89 0.09 21.05 2.33
CA GLN A 89 1.25 20.37 1.76
C GLN A 89 1.86 21.14 0.58
N GLU A 90 1.06 21.79 -0.26
CA GLU A 90 1.58 22.68 -1.31
C GLU A 90 2.49 23.78 -0.74
N ILE A 91 2.07 24.43 0.35
CA ILE A 91 2.87 25.49 1.01
C ILE A 91 4.13 24.90 1.64
N ILE A 92 4.00 23.76 2.33
CA ILE A 92 5.13 23.09 2.97
C ILE A 92 6.17 22.67 1.93
N ASN A 93 5.74 22.08 0.81
CA ASN A 93 6.62 21.66 -0.27
C ASN A 93 7.31 22.85 -0.93
N THR A 94 6.58 23.94 -1.20
CA THR A 94 7.19 25.17 -1.74
C THR A 94 8.29 25.70 -0.82
N TYR A 95 8.08 25.62 0.49
CA TYR A 95 9.09 26.03 1.46
C TYR A 95 10.29 25.06 1.49
N ALA A 96 10.04 23.76 1.44
CA ALA A 96 11.09 22.74 1.38
C ALA A 96 11.97 22.89 0.13
N GLU A 97 11.36 23.10 -1.04
CA GLU A 97 12.06 23.40 -2.29
C GLU A 97 12.92 24.67 -2.18
N GLY A 98 12.43 25.68 -1.47
CA GLY A 98 13.21 26.89 -1.17
C GLY A 98 14.46 26.61 -0.32
N ILE A 99 14.32 25.78 0.73
CA ILE A 99 15.46 25.35 1.56
C ILE A 99 16.46 24.54 0.72
N ASP A 100 15.98 23.62 -0.11
CA ASP A 100 16.83 22.80 -0.96
C ASP A 100 17.62 23.68 -1.95
N ALA A 101 16.99 24.71 -2.52
CA ALA A 101 17.67 25.68 -3.38
C ALA A 101 18.71 26.52 -2.61
N GLU A 102 18.42 26.93 -1.37
CA GLU A 102 19.40 27.60 -0.51
C GLU A 102 20.58 26.68 -0.18
N LEU A 103 20.32 25.41 0.12
CA LEU A 103 21.35 24.42 0.38
C LEU A 103 22.20 24.17 -0.88
N GLU A 104 21.58 24.12 -2.05
CA GLU A 104 22.27 23.99 -3.34
C GLU A 104 23.21 25.18 -3.58
N ALA A 105 22.76 26.40 -3.27
CA ALA A 105 23.60 27.59 -3.36
C ALA A 105 24.80 27.56 -2.39
N LEU A 106 24.70 26.83 -1.28
CA LEU A 106 25.78 26.65 -0.31
C LEU A 106 26.74 25.49 -0.64
N LEU A 107 26.43 24.66 -1.64
CA LEU A 107 27.28 23.53 -2.03
C LEU A 107 28.74 23.91 -2.35
N PRO A 108 29.05 25.04 -3.03
CA PRO A 108 30.43 25.44 -3.29
C PRO A 108 31.24 25.60 -2.00
N LEU A 109 30.63 26.12 -0.94
CA LEU A 109 31.28 26.26 0.37
C LEU A 109 31.59 24.89 0.98
N GLY A 110 30.69 23.92 0.84
CA GLY A 110 30.92 22.54 1.25
C GLY A 110 32.09 21.89 0.50
N VAL A 111 32.19 22.11 -0.81
CA VAL A 111 33.31 21.64 -1.63
C VAL A 111 34.64 22.26 -1.19
N ASP A 112 34.65 23.55 -0.84
CA ASP A 112 35.85 24.22 -0.34
C ASP A 112 36.30 23.68 1.02
N VAL A 113 35.36 23.36 1.91
CA VAL A 113 35.66 22.68 3.18
C VAL A 113 36.26 21.29 2.94
N LEU A 114 35.70 20.52 2.00
CA LEU A 114 36.26 19.23 1.60
C LEU A 114 37.69 19.38 1.04
N ARG A 115 37.93 20.34 0.15
CA ARG A 115 39.27 20.61 -0.40
C ARG A 115 40.27 20.95 0.71
N LYS A 116 39.90 21.82 1.65
CA LYS A 116 40.73 22.17 2.81
C LYS A 116 41.00 20.95 3.71
N SER A 117 40.00 20.09 3.90
CA SER A 117 40.17 18.89 4.73
C SER A 117 41.16 17.90 4.13
N LEU A 118 41.18 17.74 2.80
CA LEU A 118 42.12 16.85 2.11
C LEU A 118 43.55 17.37 2.11
N LEU A 119 43.72 18.69 2.16
CA LEU A 119 45.02 19.37 2.22
C LEU A 119 45.51 19.62 3.66
N SER A 120 44.79 19.13 4.67
CA SER A 120 45.14 19.31 6.08
C SER A 120 46.34 18.44 6.46
N ASP A 121 47.30 19.03 7.19
CA ASP A 121 48.45 18.32 7.75
C ASP A 121 48.05 17.22 8.76
N SER A 122 46.89 17.38 9.40
CA SER A 122 46.32 16.35 10.27
C SER A 122 45.76 15.18 9.45
N ALA A 123 46.46 14.04 9.49
CA ALA A 123 46.05 12.80 8.84
C ALA A 123 44.62 12.37 9.19
N LYS A 124 44.18 12.61 10.43
CA LYS A 124 42.81 12.29 10.88
C LYS A 124 41.76 13.08 10.10
N ILE A 125 41.98 14.38 9.89
CA ILE A 125 41.05 15.26 9.18
C ILE A 125 41.05 14.92 7.68
N ALA A 126 42.23 14.68 7.10
CA ALA A 126 42.37 14.27 5.71
C ALA A 126 41.65 12.95 5.42
N LEU A 127 41.79 11.94 6.29
CA LEU A 127 41.09 10.67 6.14
C LEU A 127 39.57 10.81 6.26
N GLN A 128 39.08 11.63 7.21
CA GLN A 128 37.64 11.90 7.33
C GLN A 128 37.08 12.66 6.12
N GLY A 129 37.84 13.60 5.56
CA GLY A 129 37.49 14.30 4.33
C GLY A 129 37.41 13.35 3.14
N ALA A 130 38.41 12.47 2.99
CA ALA A 130 38.44 11.45 1.96
C ALA A 130 37.27 10.45 2.08
N ASP A 131 37.00 9.94 3.29
CA ASP A 131 35.87 9.03 3.53
C ASP A 131 34.53 9.66 3.13
N LYS A 132 34.26 10.90 3.57
CA LYS A 132 33.04 11.63 3.19
C LYS A 132 32.93 11.85 1.69
N LEU A 133 34.03 12.20 1.01
CA LEU A 133 34.06 12.37 -0.44
C LEU A 133 33.73 11.07 -1.17
N PHE A 134 34.36 9.96 -0.80
CA PHE A 134 34.15 8.68 -1.48
C PHE A 134 32.75 8.11 -1.22
N ARG A 135 32.16 8.33 -0.04
CA ARG A 135 30.76 8.01 0.24
C ARG A 135 29.81 8.85 -0.61
N ALA A 136 30.05 10.16 -0.73
CA ALA A 136 29.25 11.04 -1.58
C ALA A 136 29.29 10.65 -3.07
N LEU A 137 30.45 10.16 -3.54
CA LEU A 137 30.61 9.61 -4.89
C LEU A 137 30.03 8.20 -5.07
N GLY A 138 29.43 7.61 -4.02
CA GLY A 138 28.85 6.28 -4.06
C GLY A 138 29.86 5.13 -4.17
N LYS A 139 31.17 5.40 -4.06
CA LYS A 139 32.22 4.37 -4.25
C LYS A 139 32.28 3.34 -3.11
N PHE A 140 31.70 3.65 -1.96
CA PHE A 140 31.63 2.76 -0.79
C PHE A 140 30.21 2.35 -0.42
N ASN A 141 29.22 2.61 -1.27
CA ASN A 141 27.87 2.07 -1.06
C ASN A 141 27.87 0.58 -1.36
N HIS A 142 28.16 -0.24 -0.34
CA HIS A 142 28.07 -1.70 -0.40
C HIS A 142 26.60 -2.18 -0.46
N THR A 143 25.64 -1.28 -0.68
CA THR A 143 24.22 -1.60 -0.88
C THR A 143 23.95 -2.29 -2.22
N GLY A 144 24.97 -2.43 -3.08
CA GLY A 144 24.90 -3.23 -4.31
C GLY A 144 25.18 -4.72 -4.14
N ASP A 145 25.78 -5.15 -3.01
CA ASP A 145 26.08 -6.56 -2.73
C ASP A 145 24.96 -7.26 -1.91
N GLU A 146 23.78 -6.65 -1.83
CA GLU A 146 22.53 -7.35 -1.52
C GLU A 146 21.84 -7.76 -2.83
N GLU A 147 22.56 -8.49 -3.70
CA GLU A 147 21.88 -9.38 -4.63
C GLU A 147 21.05 -10.38 -3.80
N LYS A 148 19.74 -10.08 -3.70
CA LYS A 148 18.65 -11.01 -3.37
C LYS A 148 19.04 -12.14 -2.42
N ARG A 149 19.15 -11.85 -1.14
CA ARG A 149 18.81 -12.88 -0.15
C ARG A 149 17.33 -13.15 -0.30
N GLU A 150 16.97 -14.14 -1.12
CA GLU A 150 15.60 -14.65 -1.18
C GLU A 150 15.13 -14.87 0.26
N THR A 151 14.08 -14.15 0.66
CA THR A 151 13.54 -14.36 1.99
C THR A 151 12.83 -15.71 2.01
N ALA A 152 12.74 -16.34 3.18
CA ALA A 152 12.01 -17.60 3.31
C ALA A 152 10.56 -17.47 2.83
N GLU A 153 9.98 -16.27 2.92
CA GLU A 153 8.65 -15.94 2.39
C GLU A 153 8.59 -16.04 0.85
N ASP A 154 9.63 -15.59 0.15
CA ASP A 154 9.73 -15.70 -1.32
C ASP A 154 9.83 -17.17 -1.76
N VAL A 155 10.58 -17.99 -1.01
CA VAL A 155 10.71 -19.43 -1.26
C VAL A 155 9.38 -20.14 -1.01
N ILE A 156 8.68 -19.76 0.06
CA ILE A 156 7.35 -20.31 0.40
C ILE A 156 6.31 -19.92 -0.65
N GLN A 157 6.29 -18.66 -1.10
CA GLN A 157 5.37 -18.21 -2.16
C GLN A 157 5.61 -18.95 -3.48
N ARG A 158 6.88 -19.18 -3.85
CA ARG A 158 7.25 -19.99 -5.02
C ARG A 158 6.77 -21.43 -4.88
N ALA A 159 6.97 -22.04 -3.72
CA ALA A 159 6.54 -23.42 -3.44
C ALA A 159 5.00 -23.56 -3.45
N LEU A 160 4.28 -22.59 -2.86
CA LEU A 160 2.81 -22.56 -2.86
C LEU A 160 2.22 -22.35 -4.26
N GLY A 161 2.82 -21.49 -5.07
CA GLY A 161 2.39 -21.30 -6.47
C GLY A 161 2.53 -22.58 -7.30
N ILE A 162 3.61 -23.33 -7.11
CA ILE A 162 3.82 -24.64 -7.75
C ILE A 162 2.83 -25.68 -7.24
N ALA A 163 2.53 -25.69 -5.93
CA ALA A 163 1.57 -26.60 -5.33
C ALA A 163 0.12 -26.31 -5.76
N GLN A 164 -0.26 -25.05 -5.96
CA GLN A 164 -1.58 -24.71 -6.49
C GLN A 164 -1.73 -25.12 -7.96
N GLY A 165 -0.71 -24.87 -8.79
CA GLY A 165 -0.71 -25.32 -10.18
C GLY A 165 -0.82 -26.84 -10.33
N SER A 166 -0.18 -27.62 -9.45
CA SER A 166 -0.29 -29.09 -9.48
C SER A 166 -1.66 -29.58 -8.99
N VAL A 167 -2.29 -28.93 -8.01
CA VAL A 167 -3.65 -29.25 -7.56
C VAL A 167 -4.68 -28.94 -8.64
N ASP A 168 -4.51 -27.87 -9.40
CA ASP A 168 -5.43 -27.51 -10.50
C ASP A 168 -5.29 -28.46 -11.69
N ILE A 169 -4.08 -28.88 -12.04
CA ILE A 169 -3.83 -29.93 -13.07
C ILE A 169 -4.44 -31.27 -12.63
N VAL A 170 -4.30 -31.66 -11.35
CA VAL A 170 -4.90 -32.90 -10.83
C VAL A 170 -6.43 -32.81 -10.80
N LYS A 171 -7.00 -31.64 -10.50
CA LYS A 171 -8.46 -31.41 -10.60
C LYS A 171 -8.96 -31.48 -12.03
N GLU A 172 -8.18 -31.01 -13.02
CA GLU A 172 -8.52 -31.15 -14.44
C GLU A 172 -8.50 -32.62 -14.90
N ILE A 173 -7.48 -33.39 -14.49
CA ILE A 173 -7.36 -34.82 -14.84
C ILE A 173 -8.44 -35.68 -14.16
N THR A 174 -8.93 -35.27 -12.98
CA THR A 174 -9.95 -36.02 -12.22
C THR A 174 -11.40 -35.66 -12.57
N ARG A 175 -11.64 -34.64 -13.42
CA ARG A 175 -12.96 -34.41 -14.04
C ARG A 175 -13.22 -35.48 -15.11
N ARG A 176 -13.72 -36.63 -14.67
CA ARG A 176 -14.37 -37.61 -15.53
C ARG A 176 -15.73 -37.07 -15.98
N ASP A 177 -15.74 -36.27 -17.03
CA ASP A 177 -16.92 -36.21 -17.91
C ASP A 177 -17.03 -37.57 -18.61
N ARG A 178 -17.80 -38.48 -18.00
CA ARG A 178 -18.31 -39.66 -18.69
C ARG A 178 -19.36 -39.16 -19.69
N PRO A 179 -19.22 -39.38 -21.00
CA PRO A 179 -20.38 -39.30 -21.88
C PRO A 179 -21.38 -40.38 -21.43
N GLN A 180 -22.62 -39.98 -21.18
CA GLN A 180 -23.72 -40.90 -20.92
C GLN A 180 -23.85 -41.81 -22.13
N ALA A 181 -23.76 -43.13 -21.91
CA ALA A 181 -24.04 -44.11 -22.94
C ALA A 181 -25.53 -43.97 -23.32
N LEU A 182 -25.82 -43.90 -24.63
CA LEU A 182 -27.17 -44.05 -25.15
C LEU A 182 -27.76 -45.37 -24.61
N GLU A 183 -28.91 -45.30 -23.96
CA GLU A 183 -29.78 -46.46 -23.74
C GLU A 183 -30.21 -46.98 -25.11
N ILE A 184 -29.67 -48.13 -25.49
CA ILE A 184 -30.19 -48.91 -26.61
C ILE A 184 -31.01 -50.03 -25.99
N ASP A 185 -32.34 -49.93 -26.11
CA ASP A 185 -33.27 -50.99 -25.77
C ASP A 185 -33.06 -52.17 -26.72
N PHE A 186 -32.50 -53.27 -26.21
CA PHE A 186 -32.52 -54.54 -26.93
C PHE A 186 -33.55 -55.45 -26.26
N GLU A 187 -34.66 -55.64 -26.98
CA GLU A 187 -35.72 -56.57 -26.66
C GLU A 187 -35.18 -57.98 -26.38
N ARG A 188 -35.82 -58.63 -25.41
CA ARG A 188 -35.60 -60.04 -25.05
C ARG A 188 -35.75 -60.94 -26.27
N VAL A 189 -34.71 -61.73 -26.55
CA VAL A 189 -34.88 -62.98 -27.29
C VAL A 189 -34.37 -64.12 -26.42
N SER A 190 -35.27 -65.06 -26.19
CA SER A 190 -35.13 -66.29 -25.43
C SER A 190 -34.32 -67.34 -26.21
N ASP A 191 -33.95 -68.38 -25.45
CA ASP A 191 -33.68 -69.75 -25.90
C ASP A 191 -32.23 -70.15 -26.21
N GLY A 192 -31.65 -70.84 -25.23
CA GLY A 192 -31.50 -72.30 -25.33
C GLY A 192 -30.44 -72.85 -26.29
N SER A 193 -29.40 -73.44 -25.69
CA SER A 193 -28.62 -74.60 -26.16
C SER A 193 -28.02 -74.62 -27.57
N THR A 194 -26.73 -74.96 -27.63
CA THR A 194 -26.11 -76.19 -28.21
C THR A 194 -24.86 -75.88 -29.07
N THR A 195 -23.72 -76.43 -28.64
CA THR A 195 -22.62 -77.09 -29.40
C THR A 195 -21.98 -76.49 -30.66
N ASP A 196 -20.65 -76.58 -30.66
CA ASP A 196 -19.72 -76.93 -31.77
C ASP A 196 -19.80 -76.16 -33.09
N ASN A 197 -18.71 -75.49 -33.49
CA ASN A 197 -17.68 -76.15 -34.29
C ASN A 197 -16.49 -75.24 -34.68
N SER A 198 -15.38 -75.95 -34.80
CA SER A 198 -14.10 -75.69 -35.45
C SER A 198 -14.07 -74.89 -36.77
N ASP A 199 -12.85 -74.40 -37.02
CA ASP A 199 -12.24 -74.16 -38.34
C ASP A 199 -12.80 -73.07 -39.25
N LYS A 200 -12.03 -71.98 -39.38
CA LYS A 200 -11.46 -71.59 -40.68
C LYS A 200 -10.44 -70.46 -40.61
N ALA A 201 -9.25 -70.81 -41.12
CA ALA A 201 -8.40 -70.04 -42.02
C ALA A 201 -7.78 -68.73 -41.47
N LEU A 202 -6.50 -68.73 -41.07
CA LEU A 202 -5.32 -68.60 -41.97
C LEU A 202 -5.51 -67.57 -43.10
N LYS A 203 -4.93 -66.38 -42.88
CA LYS A 203 -4.18 -65.51 -43.84
C LYS A 203 -4.09 -64.10 -43.22
N ARG A 204 -3.02 -63.32 -43.27
CA ARG A 204 -1.60 -63.44 -43.63
C ARG A 204 -1.01 -62.10 -43.12
N LEU A 205 0.15 -62.14 -42.44
CA LEU A 205 1.08 -61.00 -42.27
C LEU A 205 1.65 -60.59 -43.65
N PRO A 206 2.29 -59.42 -43.85
CA PRO A 206 3.33 -58.78 -43.02
C PRO A 206 2.86 -57.64 -42.12
#